data_AF-A0A7V8Z2J5-F1
#
_entry.id   AF-A0A7V8Z2J5-F1
#
_cell.length_a   1.000
_cell.length_b   1.000
_cell.length_c   1.000
_cell.angle_alpha   90.00
_cell.angle_beta   90.00
_cell.angle_gamma   90.00
#
_symmetry.space_group_name_H-M   'P 1'
#
loop_
_entity.id
_entity.type
_entity.pdbx_description
1 polymer ?
#
loop_
_entity_poly.entity_id
_entity_poly.type
_entity_poly.pdbx_seq_one_letter_code
_entity_poly.pdbx_strand_id
1 'polypeptide(L)'
;MPPMPCVPDALQRALFWVAAGLGIVVVVVVGAWILDEKVIHDGLVVRNVTLAGAAVGGYGPADLEARLAAMAADVADDTLTIDLPQRVIQAANVEVGVALDVTDTRSQVMAAGRSGNLVDQFRSWIMGFVEPRELEERYRYDDATLEAWLADLPDAKLRDPVEPSFS
;
A
#
# COMPACT_ATOMS: atom_id res chain seq x y z
N MET A 1 33.81 -49.55 17.23
CA MET A 1 33.64 -48.64 16.07
C MET A 1 32.46 -49.16 15.28
N PRO A 2 31.30 -48.48 15.27
CA PRO A 2 30.17 -48.88 14.43
C PRO A 2 30.51 -48.64 12.95
N PRO A 3 30.10 -49.52 12.02
CA PRO A 3 30.27 -49.29 10.59
C PRO A 3 29.43 -48.08 10.14
N MET A 4 30.03 -47.18 9.38
CA MET A 4 29.27 -46.08 8.76
C MET A 4 28.35 -46.67 7.68
N PRO A 5 27.07 -46.24 7.61
CA PRO A 5 26.18 -46.71 6.56
C PRO A 5 26.70 -46.26 5.20
N CYS A 6 26.97 -47.23 4.32
CA CYS A 6 27.34 -47.00 2.93
C CYS A 6 26.12 -46.41 2.20
N VAL A 7 26.19 -45.15 1.79
CA VAL A 7 25.18 -44.57 0.90
C VAL A 7 25.41 -45.16 -0.50
N PRO A 8 24.43 -45.84 -1.12
CA PRO A 8 24.61 -46.39 -2.46
C PRO A 8 24.79 -45.26 -3.48
N ASP A 9 25.75 -45.39 -4.40
CA ASP A 9 26.10 -44.39 -5.44
C ASP A 9 24.88 -43.88 -6.23
N ALA A 10 23.87 -44.74 -6.41
CA ALA A 10 22.62 -44.39 -7.06
C ALA A 10 21.81 -43.34 -6.29
N LEU A 11 21.80 -43.40 -4.96
CA LEU A 11 21.12 -42.40 -4.12
C LEU A 11 21.85 -41.06 -4.16
N GLN A 12 23.19 -41.07 -4.15
CA GLN A 12 24.00 -39.85 -4.25
C GLN A 12 23.83 -39.16 -5.61
N ARG A 13 23.78 -39.94 -6.70
CA ARG A 13 23.49 -39.43 -8.04
C ARG A 13 22.05 -38.91 -8.16
N ALA A 14 21.07 -39.60 -7.60
CA ALA A 14 19.67 -39.15 -7.59
C ALA A 14 19.52 -37.83 -6.81
N LEU A 15 20.13 -37.73 -5.63
CA LEU A 15 20.14 -36.49 -4.83
C LEU A 15 20.81 -35.34 -5.58
N PHE A 16 21.91 -35.60 -6.29
CA PHE A 16 22.56 -34.59 -7.12
C PHE A 16 21.64 -34.07 -8.23
N TRP A 17 20.95 -34.96 -8.97
CA TRP A 17 20.02 -34.55 -10.02
C TRP A 17 18.79 -33.82 -9.48
N VAL A 18 18.27 -34.24 -8.31
CA VAL A 18 17.18 -33.53 -7.64
C VAL A 18 17.64 -32.14 -7.20
N ALA A 19 18.82 -32.02 -6.61
CA ALA A 19 19.38 -30.73 -6.20
C ALA A 19 19.68 -29.82 -7.41
N ALA A 20 20.23 -30.39 -8.49
CA ALA A 20 20.48 -29.66 -9.73
C ALA A 20 19.17 -29.20 -10.39
N GLY A 21 18.16 -30.07 -10.44
CA GLY A 21 16.83 -29.72 -10.94
C GLY A 21 16.18 -28.61 -10.11
N LEU A 22 16.25 -28.71 -8.79
CA LEU A 22 15.78 -27.67 -7.88
C LEU A 22 16.52 -26.35 -8.10
N GLY A 23 17.85 -26.39 -8.25
CA GLY A 23 18.67 -25.22 -8.54
C GLY A 23 18.26 -24.54 -9.85
N ILE A 24 18.01 -25.32 -10.91
CA ILE A 24 17.52 -24.79 -12.18
C ILE A 24 16.15 -24.11 -12.00
N VAL A 25 15.23 -24.74 -11.27
CA VAL A 25 13.91 -24.16 -10.99
C VAL A 25 14.05 -22.82 -10.26
N VAL A 26 14.91 -22.74 -9.25
CA VAL A 26 15.17 -21.48 -8.51
C VAL A 26 15.69 -20.40 -9.45
N VAL A 27 16.65 -20.71 -10.31
CA VAL A 27 17.21 -19.75 -11.27
C VAL A 27 16.14 -19.25 -12.25
N VAL A 28 15.30 -20.15 -12.77
CA VAL A 28 14.20 -19.79 -13.69
C VAL A 28 13.19 -18.88 -13.00
N VAL A 29 12.81 -19.19 -11.76
CA VAL A 29 11.82 -18.39 -11.00
C VAL A 29 12.36 -17.00 -10.68
N VAL A 30 13.61 -16.90 -10.22
CA VAL A 30 14.24 -15.59 -9.95
C VAL A 30 14.41 -14.80 -11.25
N GLY A 31 14.80 -15.46 -12.35
CA GLY A 31 14.89 -14.82 -13.67
C GLY A 31 13.54 -14.28 -14.16
N ALA A 32 12.45 -15.04 -13.97
CA ALA A 32 11.11 -14.61 -14.31
C ALA A 32 10.66 -13.40 -13.48
N TRP A 33 10.94 -13.38 -12.17
CA TRP A 33 10.66 -12.23 -11.31
C TRP A 33 11.39 -10.96 -11.80
N ILE A 34 12.70 -11.07 -12.06
CA ILE A 34 13.50 -9.94 -12.55
C ILE A 34 12.94 -9.40 -13.87
N LEU A 35 12.57 -10.28 -14.80
CA LEU A 35 11.98 -9.89 -16.08
C LEU A 35 10.60 -9.23 -15.90
N ASP A 36 9.75 -9.79 -15.05
CA ASP A 36 8.43 -9.25 -14.76
C ASP A 36 8.51 -7.83 -14.19
N GLU A 37 9.44 -7.59 -13.27
CA GLU A 37 9.61 -6.30 -12.59
C GLU A 37 10.31 -5.26 -13.46
N LYS A 38 11.32 -5.66 -14.24
CA LYS A 38 12.16 -4.72 -15.02
C LYS A 38 11.70 -4.48 -16.44
N VAL A 39 10.89 -5.37 -17.02
CA VAL A 39 10.54 -5.31 -18.44
C VAL A 39 9.04 -5.24 -18.64
N ILE A 40 8.26 -6.01 -17.88
CA ILE A 40 6.81 -6.13 -18.10
C ILE A 40 6.04 -5.05 -17.33
N HIS A 41 6.40 -4.80 -16.07
CA HIS A 41 5.70 -3.86 -15.19
C HIS A 41 6.51 -2.61 -14.87
N ASP A 42 7.43 -2.24 -15.76
CA ASP A 42 8.17 -0.99 -15.60
C ASP A 42 7.20 0.20 -15.70
N GLY A 43 7.22 1.06 -14.68
CA GLY A 43 6.31 2.20 -14.59
C GLY A 43 4.82 1.88 -14.36
N LEU A 44 4.44 0.61 -14.16
CA LEU A 44 3.06 0.22 -13.83
C LEU A 44 2.88 0.02 -12.32
N VAL A 45 1.64 0.16 -11.83
CA VAL A 45 1.29 -0.28 -10.48
C VAL A 45 1.38 -1.81 -10.40
N VAL A 46 1.96 -2.35 -9.33
CA VAL A 46 2.06 -3.81 -9.18
C VAL A 46 0.67 -4.45 -9.12
N ARG A 47 0.59 -5.73 -9.50
CA ARG A 47 -0.65 -6.50 -9.50
C ARG A 47 -1.36 -6.49 -8.13
N ASN A 48 -2.69 -6.67 -8.18
CA ASN A 48 -3.55 -6.84 -7.00
C ASN A 48 -3.45 -5.71 -5.95
N VAL A 49 -3.11 -4.48 -6.37
CA VAL A 49 -3.20 -3.31 -5.50
C VAL A 49 -4.61 -2.74 -5.56
N THR A 50 -5.18 -2.50 -4.38
CA THR A 50 -6.44 -1.80 -4.17
C THR A 50 -6.20 -0.54 -3.36
N LEU A 51 -6.75 0.58 -3.81
CA LEU A 51 -6.70 1.87 -3.13
C LEU A 51 -8.14 2.27 -2.79
N ALA A 52 -8.44 2.39 -1.49
CA ALA A 52 -9.80 2.62 -0.98
C ALA A 52 -10.88 1.77 -1.65
N GLY A 53 -10.66 0.45 -1.64
CA GLY A 53 -11.57 -0.52 -2.25
C GLY A 53 -11.59 -0.57 -3.78
N ALA A 54 -10.91 0.35 -4.48
CA ALA A 54 -10.81 0.33 -5.93
C ALA A 54 -9.52 -0.38 -6.40
N ALA A 55 -9.65 -1.37 -7.29
CA ALA A 55 -8.49 -2.03 -7.88
C ALA A 55 -7.74 -1.07 -8.83
N VAL A 56 -6.46 -0.83 -8.53
CA VAL A 56 -5.54 0.01 -9.32
C VAL A 56 -4.32 -0.76 -9.81
N GLY A 57 -4.22 -2.06 -9.51
CA GLY A 57 -3.14 -2.91 -9.98
C GLY A 57 -3.06 -2.97 -11.51
N GLY A 58 -1.87 -2.83 -12.06
CA GLY A 58 -1.61 -2.79 -13.50
C GLY A 58 -1.86 -1.43 -14.16
N TYR A 59 -2.30 -0.41 -13.41
CA TYR A 59 -2.50 0.92 -13.98
C TYR A 59 -1.18 1.53 -14.43
N GLY A 60 -1.21 2.16 -15.61
CA GLY A 60 -0.13 3.01 -16.06
C GLY A 60 -0.12 4.37 -15.36
N PRO A 61 0.90 5.21 -15.59
CA PRO A 61 1.00 6.52 -14.97
C PRO A 61 -0.21 7.42 -15.22
N ALA A 62 -0.71 7.45 -16.46
CA ALA A 62 -1.87 8.28 -16.83
C ALA A 62 -3.18 7.78 -16.22
N ASP A 63 -3.40 6.46 -16.20
CA ASP A 63 -4.61 5.87 -15.62
C ASP A 63 -4.65 6.06 -14.10
N LEU A 64 -3.48 5.91 -13.45
CA LEU A 64 -3.34 6.18 -12.02
C LEU A 64 -3.58 7.66 -11.70
N GLU A 65 -3.02 8.57 -12.49
CA GLU A 65 -3.26 10.02 -12.32
C GLU A 65 -4.74 10.36 -12.49
N ALA A 66 -5.42 9.82 -13.50
CA ALA A 66 -6.85 10.04 -13.72
C ALA A 66 -7.69 9.51 -12.55
N ARG A 67 -7.36 8.32 -12.02
CA ARG A 67 -8.05 7.75 -10.86
C ARG A 67 -7.85 8.59 -9.60
N LEU A 68 -6.61 9.02 -9.31
CA LEU A 68 -6.33 9.85 -8.14
C LEU A 68 -6.99 11.22 -8.25
N ALA A 69 -7.07 11.80 -9.46
CA ALA A 69 -7.80 13.04 -9.69
C ALA A 69 -9.30 12.90 -9.43
N ALA A 70 -9.91 11.78 -9.85
CA ALA A 70 -11.30 11.48 -9.52
C ALA A 70 -11.52 11.31 -8.01
N MET A 71 -10.64 10.57 -7.33
CA MET A 71 -10.71 10.41 -5.86
C MET A 71 -10.54 11.74 -5.13
N ALA A 72 -9.63 12.60 -5.59
CA ALA A 72 -9.45 13.93 -5.01
C ALA A 72 -10.71 14.80 -5.16
N ALA A 73 -11.43 14.67 -6.28
CA ALA A 73 -12.71 15.35 -6.49
C ALA A 73 -13.80 14.79 -5.56
N ASP A 74 -13.90 13.46 -5.45
CA ASP A 74 -14.84 12.79 -4.54
C ASP A 74 -14.60 13.24 -3.08
N VAL A 75 -13.34 13.27 -2.63
CA VAL A 75 -12.95 13.73 -1.29
C VAL A 75 -13.27 15.20 -1.09
N ALA A 76 -13.12 16.06 -2.11
CA ALA A 76 -13.43 17.47 -1.99
C ALA A 76 -14.94 17.72 -1.83
N ASP A 77 -15.78 16.92 -2.48
CA ASP A 77 -17.25 16.99 -2.42
C ASP A 77 -17.83 16.29 -1.17
N ASP A 78 -17.05 15.44 -0.50
CA ASP A 78 -17.47 14.73 0.70
C ASP A 78 -17.70 15.69 1.89
N THR A 79 -18.72 15.33 2.69
CA THR A 79 -19.14 16.11 3.86
C THR A 79 -18.58 15.49 5.14
N LEU A 80 -17.75 16.23 5.84
CA LEU A 80 -17.28 15.92 7.18
C LEU A 80 -18.44 16.11 8.17
N THR A 81 -18.77 15.05 8.92
CA THR A 81 -19.73 15.10 10.03
C THR A 81 -18.98 15.04 11.35
N ILE A 82 -19.12 16.10 12.16
CA ILE A 82 -18.54 16.19 13.50
C ILE A 82 -19.67 16.05 14.51
N ASP A 83 -19.67 14.93 15.23
CA ASP A 83 -20.63 14.69 16.32
C ASP A 83 -20.08 15.28 17.62
N LEU A 84 -20.73 16.33 18.12
CA LEU A 84 -20.44 16.95 19.41
C LEU A 84 -21.53 16.53 20.41
N PRO A 85 -21.23 16.48 21.72
CA PRO A 85 -22.18 16.02 22.74
C PRO A 85 -23.56 16.69 22.75
N GLN A 86 -23.68 17.87 22.11
CA GLN A 86 -24.91 18.67 22.07
C GLN A 86 -25.38 18.98 20.64
N ARG A 87 -24.60 18.69 19.60
CA ARG A 87 -24.96 19.01 18.21
C ARG A 87 -24.12 18.23 17.19
N VAL A 88 -24.65 18.04 16.00
CA VAL A 88 -23.90 17.54 14.84
C VAL A 88 -23.60 18.72 13.92
N ILE A 89 -22.34 18.91 13.55
CA ILE A 89 -21.90 19.89 12.54
C ILE A 89 -21.58 19.12 11.28
N GLN A 90 -22.05 19.62 10.14
CA GLN A 90 -21.65 19.14 8.83
C GLN A 90 -20.90 20.25 8.11
N ALA A 91 -19.75 19.94 7.53
CA ALA A 91 -18.95 20.87 6.74
C ALA A 91 -18.36 20.13 5.55
N ALA A 92 -18.22 20.81 4.41
CA ALA A 92 -17.55 20.20 3.28
C ALA A 92 -16.04 20.08 3.57
N ASN A 93 -15.40 19.00 3.11
CA ASN A 93 -13.96 18.80 3.32
C ASN A 93 -13.13 19.99 2.81
N VAL A 94 -13.53 20.58 1.68
CA VAL A 94 -12.89 21.78 1.11
C VAL A 94 -12.95 23.00 2.04
N GLU A 95 -14.02 23.15 2.83
CA GLU A 95 -14.17 24.27 3.77
C GLU A 95 -13.27 24.12 5.00
N VAL A 96 -12.97 22.87 5.35
CA VAL A 96 -12.16 22.49 6.51
C VAL A 96 -10.68 22.36 6.13
N GLY A 97 -10.34 22.50 4.85
CA GLY A 97 -8.97 22.39 4.34
C GLY A 97 -8.46 20.94 4.22
N VAL A 98 -9.36 19.96 4.16
CA VAL A 98 -9.02 18.54 3.97
C VAL A 98 -8.94 18.25 2.47
N ALA A 99 -7.82 17.68 2.03
CA ALA A 99 -7.65 17.25 0.64
C ALA A 99 -6.86 15.94 0.55
N LEU A 100 -7.08 15.18 -0.52
CA LEU A 100 -6.25 13.99 -0.82
C LEU A 100 -4.83 14.44 -1.21
N ASP A 101 -3.80 13.85 -0.60
CA ASP A 101 -2.42 14.03 -1.05
C ASP A 101 -2.15 13.11 -2.25
N VAL A 102 -2.46 13.61 -3.44
CA VAL A 102 -2.28 12.88 -4.70
C VAL A 102 -0.81 12.48 -4.93
N THR A 103 0.14 13.33 -4.53
CA THR A 103 1.57 13.09 -4.80
C THR A 103 2.09 11.97 -3.91
N ASP A 104 1.80 12.06 -2.62
CA ASP A 104 2.24 11.08 -1.64
C ASP A 104 1.52 9.75 -1.84
N THR A 105 0.20 9.77 -2.09
CA THR A 105 -0.59 8.57 -2.40
C THR A 105 -0.08 7.88 -3.67
N ARG A 106 0.22 8.64 -4.74
CA ARG A 106 0.85 8.07 -5.94
C ARG A 106 2.19 7.42 -5.61
N SER A 107 3.05 8.10 -4.86
CA SER A 107 4.37 7.58 -4.52
C SER A 107 4.26 6.27 -3.73
N GLN A 108 3.32 6.20 -2.80
CA GLN A 108 3.03 5.02 -1.99
C GLN A 108 2.53 3.85 -2.86
N VAL A 109 1.57 4.11 -3.76
CA VAL A 109 1.03 3.10 -4.69
C VAL A 109 2.13 2.59 -5.63
N MET A 110 2.98 3.48 -6.14
CA MET A 110 4.09 3.10 -7.03
C MET A 110 5.21 2.36 -6.31
N ALA A 111 5.46 2.68 -5.03
CA ALA A 111 6.45 1.99 -4.21
C ALA A 111 5.92 0.66 -3.63
N ALA A 112 4.62 0.42 -3.68
CA ALA A 112 3.99 -0.75 -3.10
C ALA A 112 4.60 -2.06 -3.65
N GLY A 113 5.03 -2.92 -2.73
CA GLY A 113 5.64 -4.21 -3.05
C GLY A 113 7.06 -4.15 -3.65
N ARG A 114 7.64 -2.94 -3.78
CA ARG A 114 9.01 -2.67 -4.28
C ARG A 114 9.95 -2.15 -3.18
N SER A 115 9.47 -2.04 -1.94
CA SER A 115 10.25 -1.61 -0.79
C SER A 115 10.96 -2.80 -0.10
N GLY A 116 11.98 -2.50 0.71
CA GLY A 116 12.74 -3.52 1.46
C GLY A 116 13.90 -4.13 0.66
N ASN A 117 14.45 -5.23 1.17
CA ASN A 117 15.55 -5.94 0.52
C ASN A 117 15.05 -6.85 -0.63
N LEU A 118 15.96 -7.45 -1.42
CA LEU A 118 15.58 -8.28 -2.57
C LEU A 118 14.74 -9.51 -2.19
N VAL A 119 14.92 -10.06 -0.99
CA VAL A 119 14.11 -11.19 -0.51
C VAL A 119 12.70 -10.74 -0.19
N ASP A 120 12.54 -9.56 0.42
CA ASP A 120 11.23 -8.97 0.70
C ASP A 120 10.47 -8.68 -0.60
N GLN A 121 11.16 -8.10 -1.59
CA GLN A 121 10.59 -7.80 -2.90
C GLN A 121 10.17 -9.07 -3.65
N PHE A 122 10.99 -10.13 -3.64
CA PHE A 122 10.64 -11.41 -4.24
C PHE A 122 9.44 -12.08 -3.55
N ARG A 123 9.44 -12.10 -2.21
CA ARG A 123 8.30 -12.61 -1.43
C ARG A 123 7.04 -11.81 -1.74
N SER A 124 7.16 -10.49 -1.78
CA SER A 124 6.10 -9.55 -2.13
C SER A 124 5.54 -9.84 -3.54
N TRP A 125 6.42 -10.11 -4.52
CA TRP A 125 6.02 -10.48 -5.86
C TRP A 125 5.20 -11.78 -5.88
N ILE A 126 5.66 -12.84 -5.18
CA ILE A 126 4.90 -14.11 -5.07
C ILE A 126 3.54 -13.89 -4.40
N MET A 127 3.52 -13.20 -3.25
CA MET A 127 2.26 -12.98 -2.52
C MET A 127 1.29 -12.13 -3.33
N GLY A 128 1.78 -11.23 -4.18
CA GLY A 128 0.95 -10.42 -5.07
C GLY A 128 0.07 -11.24 -6.02
N PHE A 129 0.32 -12.52 -6.24
CA PHE A 129 -0.58 -13.38 -7.04
C PHE A 129 -1.80 -13.88 -6.26
N VAL A 130 -1.73 -13.92 -4.94
CA VAL A 130 -2.72 -14.60 -4.08
C VAL A 130 -3.42 -13.63 -3.14
N GLU A 131 -2.69 -12.61 -2.67
CA GLU A 131 -3.15 -11.70 -1.63
C GLU A 131 -3.35 -10.29 -2.21
N PRO A 132 -4.55 -9.72 -2.11
CA PRO A 132 -4.79 -8.31 -2.39
C PRO A 132 -3.94 -7.42 -1.48
N ARG A 133 -3.36 -6.37 -2.03
CA ARG A 133 -2.73 -5.29 -1.25
C ARG A 133 -3.66 -4.12 -1.15
N GLU A 134 -4.20 -3.94 0.05
CA GLU A 134 -4.96 -2.75 0.38
C GLU A 134 -4.02 -1.64 0.84
N LEU A 135 -4.15 -0.47 0.21
CA LEU A 135 -3.47 0.75 0.58
C LEU A 135 -4.49 1.77 1.08
N GLU A 136 -4.14 2.41 2.19
CA GLU A 136 -4.90 3.51 2.77
C GLU A 136 -4.57 4.82 2.03
N GLU A 137 -5.59 5.66 1.82
CA GLU A 137 -5.43 7.01 1.29
C GLU A 137 -4.71 7.91 2.30
N ARG A 138 -3.90 8.85 1.80
CA ARG A 138 -3.26 9.86 2.63
C ARG A 138 -3.89 11.22 2.41
N TYR A 139 -4.32 11.85 3.50
CA TYR A 139 -4.92 13.19 3.49
C TYR A 139 -3.91 14.24 3.92
N ARG A 140 -4.00 15.41 3.28
CA ARG A 140 -3.30 16.64 3.64
C ARG A 140 -4.31 17.60 4.26
N TYR A 141 -3.88 18.26 5.33
CA TYR A 141 -4.66 19.28 6.03
C TYR A 141 -4.01 20.65 5.82
N ASP A 142 -4.85 21.67 5.59
CA ASP A 142 -4.44 23.07 5.57
C ASP A 142 -4.78 23.71 6.91
N ASP A 143 -3.79 23.79 7.80
CA ASP A 143 -3.97 24.27 9.18
C ASP A 143 -4.56 25.69 9.22
N ALA A 144 -4.17 26.56 8.29
CA ALA A 144 -4.67 27.94 8.25
C ALA A 144 -6.16 27.99 7.87
N THR A 145 -6.58 27.13 6.94
CA THR A 145 -7.99 27.00 6.54
C THR A 145 -8.82 26.39 7.67
N LEU A 146 -8.30 25.35 8.32
CA LEU A 146 -8.93 24.70 9.46
C LEU A 146 -9.10 25.68 10.64
N GLU A 147 -8.04 26.43 10.99
CA GLU A 147 -8.08 27.43 12.06
C GLU A 147 -9.08 28.55 11.76
N ALA A 148 -9.10 29.04 10.51
CA ALA A 148 -10.08 30.05 10.08
C ALA A 148 -11.52 29.52 10.17
N TRP A 149 -11.76 28.29 9.74
CA TRP A 149 -13.06 27.63 9.85
C TRP A 149 -13.49 27.42 11.32
N LEU A 150 -12.58 26.96 12.18
CA LEU A 150 -12.82 26.78 13.61
C LEU A 150 -13.11 28.12 14.32
N ALA A 151 -12.47 29.21 13.91
CA ALA A 151 -12.68 30.54 14.47
C ALA A 151 -14.03 31.16 14.06
N ASP A 152 -14.57 30.79 12.90
CA ASP A 152 -15.86 31.25 12.40
C ASP A 152 -17.05 30.48 13.00
N LEU A 153 -16.79 29.31 13.62
CA LEU A 153 -17.84 28.51 14.26
C LEU A 153 -18.51 29.27 15.41
N PRO A 154 -19.84 29.51 15.35
CA PRO A 154 -20.55 30.11 16.46
C PRO A 154 -20.50 29.21 17.70
N ASP A 155 -20.14 29.81 18.83
CA ASP A 155 -20.00 29.17 20.14
C ASP A 155 -18.92 28.07 20.24
N ALA A 156 -17.87 28.11 19.41
CA ALA A 156 -16.71 27.23 19.57
C ALA A 156 -15.92 27.57 20.85
N LYS A 157 -16.42 27.13 22.01
CA LYS A 157 -15.59 26.97 23.20
C LYS A 157 -14.68 25.77 22.98
N LEU A 158 -13.57 26.01 22.28
CA LEU A 158 -12.41 25.12 22.29
C LEU A 158 -12.07 24.88 23.75
N ARG A 159 -12.36 23.67 24.25
CA ARG A 159 -11.89 23.25 25.56
C ARG A 159 -10.44 22.82 25.39
N ASP A 160 -9.59 23.20 26.33
CA ASP A 160 -8.23 22.68 26.38
C ASP A 160 -8.27 21.14 26.33
N PRO A 161 -7.34 20.50 25.61
CA PRO A 161 -7.26 19.05 25.53
C PRO A 161 -7.27 18.44 26.93
N VAL A 162 -8.31 17.66 27.25
CA VAL A 162 -8.36 16.93 28.51
C VAL A 162 -7.57 15.64 28.33
N GLU A 163 -6.51 15.44 29.12
CA GLU A 163 -5.78 14.17 29.12
C GLU A 163 -6.75 13.04 29.46
N PRO A 164 -6.80 11.95 28.65
CA PRO A 164 -7.62 10.80 28.96
C PRO A 164 -7.10 10.16 30.25
N SER A 165 -7.86 10.30 31.33
CA SER A 165 -7.61 9.53 32.54
C SER A 165 -8.19 8.13 32.34
N PHE A 166 -7.31 7.13 32.35
CA PHE A 166 -7.73 5.74 32.43
C PHE A 166 -8.21 5.47 33.86
N SER A 167 -9.48 5.12 34.01
CA SER A 167 -10.05 4.57 35.25
C SER A 167 -9.91 3.06 35.31
#